data_AF-A0A4W5JSN3-F1
#
_entry.id   AF-A0A4W5JSN3-F1
#
_cell.length_a   1.000
_cell.length_b   1.000
_cell.length_c   1.000
_cell.angle_alpha   90.00
_cell.angle_beta   90.00
_cell.angle_gamma   90.00
#
_symmetry.space_group_name_H-M   'P 1'
#
loop_
_entity.id
_entity.type
_entity.pdbx_description
1 polymer ?
#
loop_
_entity_poly.entity_id
_entity_poly.type
_entity_poly.pdbx_seq_one_letter_code
_entity_poly.pdbx_strand_id
1 'polypeptide(L)'
;MDEEYDVIVLGTGLTECILSGIMSVKGKKVLHMDRNSYYGAESASITPLEDLYKRFSLPGKPPESMGRGRDWSVDLIPKFLMANGQLVRMLLITQVTRYLDFKVIEGSYVYKKGAIYKVPVTETEALASIYNPVEIL
;
A
#
# COMPACT_ATOMS: atom_id res chain seq x y z
N MET A 1 2.14 28.96 13.37
CA MET A 1 1.15 27.87 13.50
C MET A 1 -0.07 28.50 14.13
N ASP A 2 -1.26 28.18 13.65
CA ASP A 2 -2.47 28.77 14.23
C ASP A 2 -2.75 28.11 15.59
N GLU A 3 -3.48 28.79 16.46
CA GLU A 3 -3.76 28.26 17.81
C GLU A 3 -4.95 27.30 17.84
N GLU A 4 -5.85 27.38 16.84
CA GLU A 4 -7.08 26.59 16.78
C GLU A 4 -7.25 25.84 15.45
N TYR A 5 -7.69 24.58 15.56
CA TYR A 5 -8.00 23.65 14.48
C TYR A 5 -9.29 22.88 14.80
N ASP A 6 -10.07 22.54 13.77
CA ASP A 6 -11.27 21.72 13.95
C ASP A 6 -10.92 20.26 14.28
N VAL A 7 -9.82 19.76 13.72
CA VAL A 7 -9.37 18.37 13.85
C VAL A 7 -7.86 18.33 13.93
N ILE A 8 -7.31 17.56 14.87
CA ILE A 8 -5.89 17.23 14.94
C ILE A 8 -5.73 15.74 14.64
N VAL A 9 -4.89 15.41 13.66
CA VAL A 9 -4.56 14.04 13.25
C VAL A 9 -3.10 13.76 13.60
N LEU A 10 -2.86 12.69 14.34
CA LEU A 10 -1.53 12.26 14.79
C LEU A 10 -1.14 10.96 14.09
N GLY A 11 -0.03 10.99 13.35
CA GLY A 11 0.45 9.88 12.54
C GLY A 11 0.04 10.00 11.08
N THR A 12 0.88 9.52 10.18
CA THR A 12 0.71 9.61 8.72
C THR A 12 0.54 8.25 8.06
N GLY A 13 -0.03 7.29 8.79
CA GLY A 13 -0.49 6.04 8.21
C GLY A 13 -1.57 6.27 7.15
N LEU A 14 -1.82 5.24 6.34
CA LEU A 14 -2.82 5.32 5.27
C LEU A 14 -4.21 5.72 5.81
N THR A 15 -4.61 5.17 6.94
CA THR A 15 -5.91 5.46 7.58
C THR A 15 -6.02 6.93 7.97
N GLU A 16 -5.02 7.44 8.68
CA GLU A 16 -4.97 8.81 9.18
C GLU A 16 -4.97 9.80 8.01
N CYS A 17 -4.19 9.54 6.96
CA CYS A 17 -4.14 10.36 5.75
C CYS A 17 -5.48 10.41 5.00
N ILE A 18 -6.19 9.29 4.88
CA ILE A 18 -7.52 9.28 4.25
C ILE A 18 -8.51 10.09 5.08
N LEU A 19 -8.54 9.90 6.40
CA LEU A 19 -9.43 10.66 7.28
C LEU A 19 -9.13 12.16 7.24
N SER A 20 -7.86 12.54 7.31
CA SER A 20 -7.38 13.92 7.18
C SER A 20 -7.82 14.55 5.86
N GLY A 21 -7.67 13.83 4.74
CA GLY A 21 -8.13 14.27 3.42
C GLY A 21 -9.65 14.46 3.35
N ILE A 22 -10.44 13.50 3.87
CA ILE A 22 -11.90 13.60 3.89
C ILE A 22 -12.37 14.81 4.70
N MET A 23 -11.79 15.03 5.89
CA MET A 23 -12.13 16.18 6.74
C MET A 23 -11.79 17.50 6.05
N SER A 24 -10.64 17.56 5.38
CA SER A 24 -10.21 18.75 4.62
C SER A 24 -11.18 19.04 3.46
N VAL A 25 -11.59 18.02 2.70
CA VAL A 25 -12.60 18.16 1.62
C VAL A 25 -13.96 18.61 2.15
N LYS A 26 -14.31 18.25 3.39
CA LYS A 26 -15.52 18.73 4.09
C LYS A 26 -15.38 20.15 4.67
N GLY A 27 -14.29 20.85 4.39
CA GLY A 27 -14.06 22.24 4.82
C GLY A 27 -13.60 22.37 6.27
N LYS A 28 -13.10 21.30 6.90
CA LYS A 28 -12.51 21.37 8.24
C LYS A 28 -11.07 21.85 8.17
N LYS A 29 -10.68 22.68 9.14
CA LYS A 29 -9.29 23.09 9.35
C LYS A 29 -8.54 21.99 10.09
N VAL A 30 -7.73 21.21 9.37
CA VAL A 30 -7.04 20.03 9.91
C VAL A 30 -5.56 20.35 10.19
N LEU A 31 -5.10 20.00 11.40
CA LEU A 31 -3.67 19.91 11.71
C LEU A 31 -3.26 18.44 11.65
N HIS A 32 -2.38 18.09 10.71
CA HIS A 32 -1.90 16.71 10.55
C HIS A 32 -0.40 16.66 10.81
N MET A 33 0.02 15.90 11.81
CA MET A 33 1.43 15.80 12.21
C MET A 33 1.83 14.37 12.53
N ASP A 34 3.13 14.09 12.45
CA ASP A 34 3.73 12.81 12.82
C ASP A 34 4.94 13.08 13.72
N ARG A 35 5.20 12.17 14.66
CA ARG A 35 6.44 12.21 15.46
C ARG A 35 7.66 11.74 14.66
N ASN A 36 7.43 10.93 13.63
CA ASN A 36 8.47 10.38 12.79
C ASN A 36 8.90 11.43 11.75
N SER A 37 10.16 11.37 11.32
CA SER A 37 10.69 12.21 10.25
C SER A 37 10.34 11.68 8.84
N TYR A 38 9.43 10.72 8.73
CA TYR A 38 9.04 10.02 7.51
C TYR A 38 7.54 9.68 7.54
N TYR A 39 6.94 9.46 6.37
CA TYR A 39 5.52 9.14 6.22
C TYR A 39 5.21 7.65 6.39
N GLY A 40 3.96 7.32 6.73
CA GLY A 40 3.41 5.97 6.66
C GLY A 40 3.54 5.13 7.93
N ALA A 41 4.29 5.60 8.93
CA ALA A 41 4.48 4.94 10.23
C ALA A 41 4.82 3.44 10.09
N GLU A 42 3.96 2.55 10.59
CA GLU A 42 4.16 1.09 10.51
C GLU A 42 4.00 0.54 9.08
N SER A 43 3.30 1.28 8.21
CA SER A 43 3.12 0.97 6.78
C SER A 43 4.03 1.79 5.86
N ALA A 44 5.12 2.35 6.39
CA ALA A 44 6.06 3.14 5.60
C ALA A 44 6.69 2.34 4.45
N SER A 45 6.98 3.05 3.36
CA SER A 45 7.84 2.56 2.28
C SER A 45 9.26 3.05 2.53
N ILE A 46 10.23 2.13 2.54
CA ILE A 46 11.62 2.43 2.86
C ILE A 46 12.42 2.61 1.58
N THR A 47 13.12 3.73 1.52
CA THR A 47 14.07 4.07 0.46
C THR A 47 15.15 4.99 1.04
N PRO A 48 16.43 4.83 0.66
CA PRO A 48 16.97 3.82 -0.26
C PRO A 48 17.16 2.44 0.41
N LEU A 49 17.56 1.43 -0.37
CA LEU A 49 17.77 0.06 0.09
C LEU A 49 18.72 -0.07 1.30
N GLU A 50 19.70 0.82 1.43
CA GLU A 50 20.60 0.87 2.58
C GLU A 50 19.85 1.11 3.90
N ASP A 51 18.76 1.89 3.88
CA ASP A 51 17.96 2.15 5.07
C ASP A 51 17.11 0.94 5.47
N LEU A 52 16.73 0.10 4.49
CA LEU A 52 16.10 -1.19 4.77
C LEU A 52 17.08 -2.12 5.51
N TYR A 53 18.33 -2.18 5.04
CA TYR A 53 19.39 -2.98 5.69
C TYR A 53 19.60 -2.52 7.13
N LYS A 54 19.70 -1.20 7.36
CA LYS A 54 19.83 -0.64 8.71
C LYS A 54 18.63 -1.00 9.60
N ARG A 55 17.41 -0.86 9.08
CA ARG A 55 16.18 -1.13 9.86
C ARG A 55 16.13 -2.59 10.34
N PHE A 56 16.49 -3.54 9.48
CA PHE A 56 16.48 -4.97 9.81
C PHE A 56 17.80 -5.46 10.40
N SER A 57 18.73 -4.56 10.74
CA SER A 57 20.05 -4.89 11.29
C SER A 57 20.82 -5.93 10.45
N LEU A 58 20.66 -5.85 9.11
CA LEU A 58 21.34 -6.76 8.19
C LEU A 58 22.83 -6.42 8.12
N PRO A 59 23.72 -7.43 8.10
CA PRO A 59 25.15 -7.19 8.03
C PRO A 59 25.57 -6.61 6.68
N GLY A 60 26.48 -5.64 6.70
CA GLY A 60 27.08 -5.06 5.50
C GLY A 60 26.20 -4.02 4.80
N LYS A 61 26.54 -3.76 3.53
CA LYS A 61 25.78 -2.90 2.62
C LYS A 61 25.09 -3.78 1.56
N PRO A 62 24.01 -3.31 0.93
CA PRO A 62 23.44 -4.01 -0.21
C PRO A 62 24.52 -4.30 -1.27
N PRO A 63 24.58 -5.52 -1.83
CA PRO A 63 25.56 -5.87 -2.85
C PRO A 63 25.32 -5.08 -4.14
N GLU A 64 26.38 -4.82 -4.91
CA GLU A 64 26.28 -4.05 -6.17
C GLU A 64 25.30 -4.66 -7.19
N SER A 65 25.08 -5.98 -7.13
CA SER A 65 24.11 -6.69 -7.96
C SER A 65 22.66 -6.27 -7.72
N MET A 66 22.33 -5.60 -6.60
CA MET A 66 20.99 -5.06 -6.33
C MET A 66 20.76 -3.67 -6.97
N GLY A 67 21.75 -3.14 -7.70
CA GLY A 67 21.63 -1.87 -8.42
C GLY A 67 21.66 -0.65 -7.50
N ARG A 68 21.01 0.43 -7.93
CA ARG A 68 21.01 1.70 -7.19
C ARG A 68 20.00 1.62 -6.05
N GLY A 69 20.43 1.90 -4.82
CA GLY A 69 19.55 1.84 -3.65
C GLY A 69 18.31 2.73 -3.74
N ARG A 70 18.36 3.86 -4.47
CA ARG A 70 17.24 4.79 -4.67
C ARG A 70 16.14 4.28 -5.60
N ASP A 71 16.42 3.23 -6.39
CA ASP A 71 15.42 2.61 -7.26
C ASP A 71 14.51 1.65 -6.48
N TRP A 72 14.80 1.43 -5.19
CA TRP A 72 14.02 0.62 -4.29
C TRP A 72 13.05 1.48 -3.46
N SER A 73 11.80 1.06 -3.44
CA SER A 73 10.76 1.52 -2.51
C SER A 73 10.09 0.29 -1.93
N VAL A 74 10.46 -0.07 -0.69
CA VAL A 74 10.03 -1.33 -0.06
C VAL A 74 9.03 -1.05 1.04
N ASP A 75 7.77 -1.41 0.78
CA ASP A 75 6.70 -1.29 1.77
C ASP A 75 6.90 -2.29 2.91
N LEU A 76 6.81 -1.81 4.15
CA LEU A 76 6.85 -2.67 5.34
C LEU A 76 5.60 -3.56 5.45
N ILE A 77 4.46 -3.08 4.95
CA ILE A 77 3.19 -3.81 4.95
C ILE A 77 2.56 -3.67 3.55
N PRO A 78 2.99 -4.46 2.56
CA PRO A 78 2.44 -4.38 1.21
C PRO A 78 0.98 -4.86 1.20
N LYS A 79 0.11 -4.07 0.56
CA LYS A 79 -1.32 -4.40 0.39
C LYS A 79 -1.78 -4.01 -1.00
N PHE A 80 -2.57 -4.88 -1.62
CA PHE A 80 -3.26 -4.55 -2.87
C PHE A 80 -4.58 -3.83 -2.61
N LEU A 81 -4.96 -2.97 -3.55
CA LEU A 81 -6.28 -2.34 -3.56
C LEU A 81 -7.19 -3.13 -4.50
N MET A 82 -8.34 -3.58 -3.99
CA MET A 82 -9.39 -4.10 -4.85
C MET A 82 -9.89 -2.98 -5.76
N ALA A 83 -9.84 -3.18 -7.08
CA ALA A 83 -10.11 -2.13 -8.07
C ALA A 83 -11.48 -1.43 -7.87
N ASN A 84 -12.51 -2.20 -7.54
CA ASN A 84 -13.86 -1.69 -7.25
C ASN A 84 -14.18 -1.64 -5.74
N GLY A 85 -13.15 -1.65 -4.89
CA GLY A 85 -13.30 -1.64 -3.43
C GLY A 85 -13.66 -0.27 -2.86
N GLN A 86 -14.12 -0.27 -1.60
CA GLN A 86 -14.46 0.96 -0.88
C GLN A 86 -13.26 1.90 -0.71
N LEU A 87 -12.05 1.35 -0.52
CA LEU A 87 -10.83 2.14 -0.37
C LEU A 87 -10.55 3.00 -1.62
N VAL A 88 -10.62 2.41 -2.82
CA VAL A 88 -10.45 3.14 -4.08
C VAL A 88 -11.50 4.25 -4.22
N ARG A 89 -12.77 3.97 -3.84
CA ARG A 89 -13.83 4.98 -3.83
C ARG A 89 -13.51 6.15 -2.89
N MET A 90 -12.97 5.89 -1.70
CA MET A 90 -12.55 6.95 -0.77
C MET A 90 -11.42 7.81 -1.37
N LEU A 91 -10.43 7.19 -2.02
CA LEU A 91 -9.35 7.92 -2.68
C LEU A 91 -9.87 8.85 -3.78
N LEU A 92 -10.86 8.42 -4.57
CA LEU A 92 -11.51 9.26 -5.58
C LEU A 92 -12.24 10.47 -4.96
N ILE A 93 -12.98 10.27 -3.86
CA ILE A 93 -13.68 11.35 -3.16
C ILE A 93 -12.71 12.41 -2.64
N THR A 94 -11.58 11.97 -2.08
CA THR A 94 -10.52 12.89 -1.59
C THR A 94 -9.70 13.53 -2.71
N GLN A 95 -9.90 13.14 -3.97
CA GLN A 95 -9.15 13.58 -5.15
C GLN A 95 -7.63 13.31 -5.10
N VAL A 96 -7.16 12.46 -4.17
CA VAL A 96 -5.73 12.12 -4.06
C VAL A 96 -5.23 11.26 -5.22
N THR A 97 -6.13 10.66 -5.99
CA THR A 97 -5.79 9.90 -7.20
C THR A 97 -5.11 10.73 -8.29
N ARG A 98 -5.11 12.06 -8.19
CA ARG A 98 -4.32 12.94 -9.08
C ARG A 98 -2.80 12.84 -8.85
N TYR A 99 -2.39 12.27 -7.72
CA TYR A 99 -0.99 12.14 -7.31
C TYR A 99 -0.54 10.67 -7.25
N LEU A 100 -1.39 9.74 -7.68
CA LEU A 100 -1.14 8.31 -7.59
C LEU A 100 -1.39 7.67 -8.96
N ASP A 101 -0.40 6.93 -9.44
CA ASP A 101 -0.53 6.07 -10.61
C ASP A 101 -0.76 4.62 -10.17
N PHE A 102 -1.85 4.02 -10.63
CA PHE A 102 -2.16 2.61 -10.36
C PHE A 102 -1.72 1.72 -11.52
N LYS A 103 -1.08 0.60 -11.19
CA LYS A 103 -0.79 -0.49 -12.12
C LYS A 103 -1.56 -1.74 -11.69
N VAL A 104 -2.21 -2.40 -12.64
CA VAL A 104 -2.92 -3.66 -12.41
C VAL A 104 -1.89 -4.78 -12.17
N ILE A 105 -2.18 -5.65 -11.19
CA ILE A 105 -1.38 -6.85 -10.93
C ILE A 105 -1.59 -7.89 -12.03
N GLU A 106 -0.57 -8.67 -12.36
CA GLU A 106 -0.65 -9.63 -13.48
C GLU A 106 -1.51 -10.87 -13.17
N GLY A 107 -1.61 -11.24 -11.89
CA GLY A 107 -2.40 -12.40 -11.50
C GLY A 107 -2.53 -12.58 -9.99
N SER A 108 -3.48 -13.42 -9.62
CA SER A 108 -3.68 -13.90 -8.25
C SER A 108 -3.52 -15.42 -8.25
N TYR A 109 -2.90 -15.96 -7.19
CA TYR A 109 -2.55 -17.37 -7.10
C TYR A 109 -2.95 -17.93 -5.73
N VAL A 110 -3.33 -19.20 -5.71
CA VAL A 110 -3.66 -19.97 -4.51
C VAL A 110 -2.68 -21.12 -4.33
N TYR A 111 -2.26 -21.37 -3.09
CA TYR A 111 -1.43 -22.53 -2.75
C TYR A 111 -2.31 -23.72 -2.37
N LYS A 112 -2.03 -24.89 -2.95
CA LYS A 112 -2.70 -26.14 -2.61
C LYS A 112 -1.76 -27.32 -2.84
N LYS A 113 -1.64 -28.21 -1.84
CA LYS A 113 -0.88 -29.48 -1.93
C LYS A 113 0.54 -29.33 -2.52
N GLY A 114 1.31 -28.32 -2.10
CA GLY A 114 2.70 -28.17 -2.54
C GLY A 114 2.91 -27.39 -3.83
N ALA A 115 1.84 -26.95 -4.50
CA ALA A 115 1.92 -26.16 -5.73
C ALA A 115 1.06 -24.90 -5.66
N ILE A 116 1.41 -23.91 -6.49
CA ILE A 116 0.64 -22.69 -6.69
C ILE A 116 -0.18 -22.79 -7.98
N TYR A 117 -1.38 -22.25 -7.96
CA TYR A 117 -2.30 -22.29 -9.09
C TYR A 117 -2.90 -20.91 -9.31
N LYS A 118 -3.05 -20.50 -10.57
CA LYS A 118 -3.71 -19.22 -10.89
C LYS A 118 -5.18 -19.31 -10.45
N VAL A 119 -5.64 -18.28 -9.73
CA VAL A 119 -7.07 -18.14 -9.42
C VAL A 119 -7.79 -17.79 -10.73
N PRO A 120 -8.78 -18.59 -11.18
CA PRO A 120 -9.46 -18.34 -12.44
C PRO A 120 -10.32 -17.07 -12.36
N VAL A 121 -10.19 -16.18 -13.35
CA VAL A 121 -10.95 -14.91 -13.43
C VAL A 121 -11.84 -14.83 -14.68
N THR A 122 -11.88 -15.89 -15.48
CA THR A 122 -12.78 -16.04 -16.65
C THR A 122 -13.40 -17.43 -16.68
N GLU A 123 -14.48 -17.61 -17.44
CA GLU A 123 -15.11 -18.92 -17.63
C GLU A 123 -14.15 -19.94 -18.26
N THR A 124 -13.38 -19.54 -19.27
CA THR A 124 -12.37 -20.39 -19.91
C THR A 124 -11.30 -20.86 -18.92
N GLU A 125 -10.81 -19.97 -18.06
CA GLU A 125 -9.86 -20.33 -17.01
C GLU A 125 -10.47 -21.23 -15.94
N ALA A 126 -11.75 -21.02 -15.60
CA ALA A 126 -12.47 -21.85 -14.65
C ALA A 126 -12.65 -23.28 -15.18
N LEU A 127 -12.96 -23.44 -16.48
CA LEU A 127 -13.08 -24.75 -17.14
C LEU A 127 -11.72 -25.45 -17.28
N ALA A 128 -10.64 -24.70 -17.48
CA ALA A 128 -9.28 -25.23 -17.55
C ALA A 128 -8.66 -25.51 -16.18
N SER A 129 -9.25 -24.97 -15.11
CA SER A 129 -8.76 -25.15 -13.74
C SER A 129 -9.01 -26.57 -13.26
N ILE A 130 -7.97 -27.20 -12.71
CA ILE A 130 -8.06 -28.53 -12.08
C ILE A 130 -8.79 -28.50 -10.73
N TYR A 131 -9.16 -27.31 -10.25
CA TYR A 131 -9.87 -27.10 -8.99
C TYR A 131 -11.18 -26.37 -9.22
N ASN A 132 -12.21 -26.84 -8.54
CA ASN A 132 -13.52 -26.23 -8.58
C ASN A 132 -13.41 -24.79 -8.04
N PRO A 133 -13.93 -23.76 -8.73
CA PRO A 133 -13.81 -22.36 -8.31
C PRO A 133 -14.31 -22.09 -6.89
N VAL A 134 -15.28 -22.90 -6.43
CA VAL A 134 -15.88 -22.82 -5.09
C VAL A 134 -14.94 -23.27 -3.97
N GLU A 135 -13.87 -24.01 -4.27
CA GLU A 135 -12.87 -24.41 -3.26
C GLU A 135 -11.70 -23.42 -3.13
N ILE A 136 -11.66 -22.38 -3.97
CA ILE A 136 -10.55 -21.42 -4.04
C ILE A 136 -10.89 -20.08 -3.33
N LEU A 137 -12.19 -19.82 -3.10
CA LEU A 137 -12.71 -18.66 -2.38
C LEU A 137 -13.20 -19.07 -0.98
#